data_AF-A0A2V7KW10-F1
#
_entry.id   AF-A0A2V7KW10-F1
#
_cell.length_a   1.000
_cell.length_b   1.000
_cell.length_c   1.000
_cell.angle_alpha   90.00
_cell.angle_beta   90.00
_cell.angle_gamma   90.00
#
_symmetry.space_group_name_H-M   'P 1'
#
loop_
_entity.id
_entity.type
_entity.pdbx_description
1 polymer ?
#
loop_
_entity_poly.entity_id
_entity_poly.type
_entity_poly.pdbx_seq_one_letter_code
_entity_poly.pdbx_strand_id
1 'polypeptide(L)'
;MGANIRDVAAEVADRLRRRGIPLSGDERPEDLADLLAAVERFESAVEARGGDLMVNDLKSSEPEDPHFVLPSRLPDESLRDYAVRIDAATLAVRQHPDISA
;
A
#
# COMPACT_ATOMS: atom_id res chain seq x y z
N MET A 1 -1.15 -29.86 9.78
CA MET A 1 -0.94 -28.94 8.63
C MET A 1 -1.76 -27.66 8.88
N GLY A 2 -1.34 -26.80 9.80
CA GLY A 2 -2.04 -25.53 10.13
C GLY A 2 -1.09 -24.34 10.34
N ALA A 3 0.22 -24.61 10.41
CA ALA A 3 1.31 -23.64 10.52
C ALA A 3 1.71 -23.05 9.16
N ASN A 4 0.73 -22.80 8.28
CA ASN A 4 1.02 -22.24 6.96
C ASN A 4 0.30 -20.91 6.79
N ILE A 5 -1.01 -20.86 7.05
CA ILE A 5 -1.78 -19.62 6.90
C ILE A 5 -1.42 -18.55 7.93
N ARG A 6 -1.09 -18.95 9.17
CA ARG A 6 -0.74 -18.01 10.25
C ARG A 6 0.68 -17.47 10.09
N ASP A 7 1.62 -18.33 9.72
CA ASP A 7 3.00 -17.93 9.38
C ASP A 7 3.03 -17.01 8.15
N VAL A 8 2.27 -17.34 7.10
CA VAL A 8 2.13 -16.46 5.92
C VAL A 8 1.50 -15.12 6.31
N ALA A 9 0.46 -15.11 7.15
CA ALA A 9 -0.15 -13.88 7.62
C ALA A 9 0.83 -13.01 8.42
N ALA A 10 1.67 -13.63 9.26
CA ALA A 10 2.70 -12.92 10.02
C ALA A 10 3.76 -12.29 9.11
N GLU A 11 4.20 -13.02 8.08
CA GLU A 11 5.14 -12.51 7.07
C GLU A 11 4.55 -11.34 6.27
N VAL A 12 3.27 -11.45 5.87
CA VAL A 12 2.54 -10.38 5.19
C VAL A 12 2.42 -9.15 6.10
N ALA A 13 2.07 -9.36 7.37
CA ALA A 13 1.98 -8.30 8.36
C ALA A 13 3.33 -7.59 8.55
N ASP A 14 4.43 -8.33 8.65
CA ASP A 14 5.76 -7.75 8.78
C ASP A 14 6.15 -6.92 7.55
N ARG A 15 5.83 -7.43 6.35
CA ARG A 15 6.03 -6.71 5.08
C ARG A 15 5.25 -5.38 5.01
N LEU A 16 4.02 -5.35 5.51
CA LEU A 16 3.19 -4.14 5.60
C LEU A 16 3.75 -3.15 6.64
N ARG A 17 4.21 -3.63 7.81
CA ARG A 17 4.84 -2.79 8.84
C ARG A 17 6.14 -2.14 8.35
N ARG A 18 6.97 -2.86 7.60
CA ARG A 18 8.19 -2.31 6.97
C ARG A 18 7.90 -1.17 5.99
N ARG A 19 6.70 -1.14 5.39
CA ARG A 19 6.20 -0.06 4.53
C ARG A 19 5.55 1.09 5.31
N GLY A 20 5.61 1.07 6.64
CA GLY A 20 5.04 2.11 7.49
C GLY A 20 3.54 1.99 7.74
N ILE A 21 2.90 0.87 7.35
CA ILE A 21 1.47 0.66 7.58
C ILE A 21 1.28 0.11 9.01
N PRO A 22 0.57 0.84 9.90
CA PRO A 22 0.28 0.36 11.23
C PRO A 22 -0.74 -0.78 11.19
N LEU A 23 -0.45 -1.87 11.90
CA LEU A 23 -1.32 -3.02 12.09
C LEU A 23 -1.59 -3.23 13.58
N SER A 24 -2.83 -3.59 13.92
CA SER A 24 -3.32 -3.82 15.28
C SER A 24 -2.96 -5.21 15.82
N GLY A 25 -2.63 -6.17 14.95
CA GLY A 25 -2.22 -7.53 15.29
C GLY A 25 -3.38 -8.53 15.45
N ASP A 26 -4.64 -8.08 15.38
CA ASP A 26 -5.84 -8.92 15.43
C ASP A 26 -6.45 -9.14 14.03
N GLU A 27 -5.76 -8.69 12.99
CA GLU A 27 -6.33 -8.70 11.65
C GLU A 27 -6.39 -10.09 11.02
N ARG A 28 -7.43 -10.32 10.22
CA ARG A 28 -7.61 -11.61 9.56
C ARG A 28 -6.56 -11.78 8.45
N PRO A 29 -6.07 -13.02 8.24
CA PRO A 29 -5.14 -13.33 7.15
C PRO A 29 -5.62 -12.88 5.77
N GLU A 30 -6.92 -12.98 5.50
CA GLU A 30 -7.55 -12.52 4.26
C GLU A 30 -7.41 -11.00 4.10
N ASP A 31 -7.69 -10.23 5.16
CA ASP A 31 -7.62 -8.76 5.13
C ASP A 31 -6.18 -8.27 4.92
N LEU A 32 -5.20 -8.98 5.50
CA LEU A 32 -3.77 -8.70 5.31
C LEU A 32 -3.32 -8.98 3.87
N ALA A 33 -3.78 -10.09 3.28
CA ALA A 33 -3.46 -10.45 1.90
C ALA A 33 -4.10 -9.45 0.90
N ASP A 34 -5.36 -9.08 1.12
CA ASP A 34 -6.06 -8.08 0.31
C ASP A 34 -5.36 -6.72 0.37
N LEU A 35 -4.96 -6.29 1.57
CA LEU A 35 -4.22 -5.04 1.75
C LEU A 35 -2.87 -5.06 1.02
N LEU A 36 -2.09 -6.15 1.17
CA LEU A 36 -0.81 -6.28 0.47
C LEU A 36 -1.00 -6.22 -1.05
N ALA A 37 -2.01 -6.91 -1.58
CA ALA A 37 -2.30 -6.87 -3.00
C ALA A 37 -2.70 -5.45 -3.48
N ALA A 38 -3.47 -4.70 -2.68
CA ALA A 38 -3.82 -3.31 -3.00
C ALA A 38 -2.58 -2.41 -3.03
N VAL A 39 -1.68 -2.55 -2.05
CA VAL A 39 -0.39 -1.85 -2.00
C VAL A 39 0.46 -2.15 -3.24
N GLU A 40 0.60 -3.42 -3.61
CA GLU A 40 1.40 -3.82 -4.79
C GLU A 40 0.80 -3.29 -6.11
N ARG A 41 -0.53 -3.20 -6.22
CA ARG A 41 -1.19 -2.58 -7.39
C ARG A 41 -0.94 -1.08 -7.46
N PHE A 42 -0.91 -0.40 -6.32
CA PHE A 42 -0.59 1.01 -6.24
C PHE A 42 0.86 1.25 -6.67
N GLU A 43 1.82 0.52 -6.08
CA GLU A 43 3.25 0.57 -6.42
C GLU A 43 3.43 0.36 -7.94
N SER A 44 2.81 -0.68 -8.50
CA SER A 44 2.89 -0.97 -9.94
C SER A 44 2.26 0.11 -10.83
N ALA A 45 1.19 0.77 -10.39
CA ALA A 45 0.58 1.88 -11.13
C ALA A 45 1.47 3.13 -11.12
N VAL A 46 2.16 3.39 -10.00
CA VAL A 46 3.15 4.48 -9.87
C VAL A 46 4.35 4.21 -10.79
N GLU A 47 4.89 2.99 -10.78
CA GLU A 47 5.98 2.57 -11.67
C GLU A 47 5.64 2.75 -13.14
N ALA A 48 4.44 2.32 -13.55
CA ALA A 48 3.99 2.39 -14.93
C ALA A 48 3.90 3.83 -15.48
N ARG A 49 3.79 4.82 -14.59
CA ARG A 49 3.74 6.26 -14.92
C ARG A 49 5.09 6.95 -14.92
N GLY A 50 6.17 6.18 -14.79
CA GLY A 50 7.53 6.72 -14.75
C GLY A 50 7.91 7.31 -13.39
N GLY A 51 7.16 7.00 -12.33
CA GLY A 51 7.61 7.24 -10.97
C GLY A 51 8.83 6.37 -10.71
N ASP A 52 10.02 6.95 -10.74
CA ASP A 52 11.25 6.25 -10.38
C ASP A 52 11.10 5.78 -8.92
N LEU A 53 10.84 4.49 -8.73
CA LEU A 53 10.66 3.87 -7.41
C LEU A 53 11.89 4.05 -6.50
N MET A 54 13.02 4.57 -7.01
CA MET A 54 14.22 4.84 -6.23
C MET A 54 14.16 6.10 -5.34
N VAL A 55 13.18 7.02 -5.48
CA VAL A 55 13.31 8.37 -4.87
C VAL A 55 12.25 8.75 -3.83
N ASN A 56 11.04 8.20 -3.87
CA ASN A 56 10.09 8.44 -2.78
C ASN A 56 10.16 7.33 -1.75
N ASP A 57 11.29 7.31 -1.04
CA ASP A 57 11.37 6.78 0.32
C ASP A 57 10.07 7.19 1.02
N LEU A 58 9.37 6.25 1.66
CA LEU A 58 8.14 6.49 2.43
C LEU A 58 8.33 7.50 3.59
N LYS A 59 9.47 8.20 3.63
CA LYS A 59 9.89 9.28 4.54
C LYS A 59 10.41 10.55 3.84
N SER A 60 10.45 10.63 2.50
CA SER A 60 10.87 11.86 1.80
C SER A 60 9.91 13.00 2.13
N SER A 61 10.45 14.11 2.66
CA SER A 61 9.68 15.25 3.17
C SER A 61 9.08 16.15 2.08
N GLU A 62 9.36 15.88 0.81
CA GLU A 62 8.80 16.59 -0.36
C GLU A 62 8.52 15.58 -1.48
N PRO A 63 7.41 14.82 -1.43
CA PRO A 63 6.90 14.16 -2.62
C PRO A 63 6.40 15.25 -3.59
N GLU A 64 6.98 15.33 -4.79
CA GLU A 64 6.61 16.36 -5.78
C GLU A 64 5.14 16.24 -6.23
N ASP A 65 4.49 15.09 -6.00
CA ASP A 65 3.06 14.92 -6.27
C ASP A 65 2.38 13.96 -5.25
N PRO A 66 1.37 14.43 -4.49
CA PRO A 66 0.70 13.64 -3.46
C PRO A 66 -0.12 12.46 -4.02
N HIS A 67 -0.35 12.38 -5.33
CA HIS A 67 -1.06 11.25 -5.93
C HIS A 67 -0.23 9.97 -5.96
N PHE A 68 1.10 10.07 -5.92
CA PHE A 68 2.02 8.92 -5.95
C PHE A 68 2.46 8.47 -4.55
N VAL A 69 1.87 9.06 -3.51
CA VAL A 69 2.12 8.72 -2.11
C VAL A 69 1.04 7.78 -1.61
N LEU A 70 1.45 6.74 -0.88
CA LEU A 70 0.51 5.83 -0.23
C LEU A 70 -0.30 6.60 0.82
N PRO A 71 -1.65 6.59 0.75
CA PRO A 71 -2.46 7.31 1.72
C PRO A 71 -2.17 6.79 3.14
N SER A 72 -2.05 7.67 4.13
CA SER A 72 -1.88 7.21 5.52
C SER A 72 -3.17 6.55 6.04
N ARG A 73 -3.05 5.43 6.75
CA ARG A 73 -4.17 4.76 7.43
C ARG A 73 -4.74 5.65 8.54
N LEU A 74 -6.07 5.78 8.59
CA LEU A 74 -6.74 6.49 9.69
C LEU A 74 -6.82 5.60 10.95
N PRO A 75 -6.84 6.20 12.16
CA PRO A 75 -6.78 5.44 13.42
C PRO A 75 -7.94 4.44 13.64
N ASP A 76 -9.14 4.74 13.14
CA ASP A 76 -10.34 3.88 13.26
C ASP A 76 -10.71 3.18 11.95
N GLU A 77 -9.84 3.25 10.93
CA GLU A 77 -10.11 2.66 9.62
C GLU A 77 -9.78 1.16 9.61
N SER A 78 -10.75 0.36 9.15
CA SER A 78 -10.56 -1.07 8.97
C SER A 78 -9.55 -1.35 7.84
N LEU A 79 -8.88 -2.50 7.87
CA LEU A 79 -7.96 -2.85 6.77
C LEU A 79 -8.65 -2.94 5.41
N ARG A 80 -9.92 -3.34 5.37
CA ARG A 80 -10.70 -3.38 4.13
C ARG A 80 -10.98 -1.99 3.60
N ASP A 81 -11.44 -1.09 4.46
CA ASP A 81 -11.71 0.31 4.06
C ASP A 81 -10.41 0.97 3.57
N TYR A 82 -9.31 0.71 4.28
CA TYR A 82 -8.00 1.18 3.89
C TYR A 82 -7.54 0.62 2.53
N ALA A 83 -7.71 -0.69 2.29
CA ALA A 83 -7.42 -1.32 1.00
C ALA A 83 -8.26 -0.70 -0.13
N VAL A 84 -9.55 -0.46 0.10
CA VAL A 84 -10.44 0.22 -0.86
C VAL A 84 -9.95 1.62 -1.20
N ARG A 85 -9.45 2.39 -0.21
CA ARG A 85 -8.85 3.71 -0.49
C ARG A 85 -7.56 3.60 -1.30
N ILE A 86 -6.73 2.59 -1.06
CA ILE A 86 -5.51 2.37 -1.85
C ILE A 86 -5.89 2.02 -3.30
N ASP A 87 -6.91 1.20 -3.52
CA ASP A 87 -7.41 0.94 -4.88
C ASP A 87 -7.97 2.21 -5.54
N ALA A 88 -8.69 3.06 -4.79
CA ALA A 88 -9.14 4.35 -5.30
C ALA A 88 -7.96 5.28 -5.67
N ALA A 89 -6.91 5.33 -4.84
CA ALA A 89 -5.68 6.07 -5.14
C ALA A 89 -4.95 5.49 -6.37
N THR A 90 -4.95 4.16 -6.52
CA THR A 90 -4.39 3.48 -7.70
C THR A 90 -5.10 3.91 -8.98
N LEU A 91 -6.44 4.03 -8.94
CA LEU A 91 -7.21 4.55 -10.06
C LEU A 91 -6.88 6.02 -10.35
N ALA A 92 -6.69 6.84 -9.33
CA ALA A 92 -6.27 8.23 -9.49
C ALA A 92 -4.90 8.35 -10.16
N VAL A 93 -3.91 7.56 -9.74
CA VAL A 93 -2.58 7.47 -10.38
C VAL A 93 -2.71 7.07 -11.85
N ARG A 94 -3.55 6.09 -12.15
CA ARG A 94 -3.79 5.64 -13.53
C ARG A 94 -4.47 6.71 -14.40
N GLN A 95 -5.25 7.60 -13.81
CA GLN A 95 -5.93 8.69 -14.51
C GLN A 95 -5.09 9.96 -14.58
N HIS A 96 -3.99 10.04 -13.81
CA HIS A 96 -3.11 11.19 -13.80
C HIS A 96 -2.29 11.27 -15.10
N PRO A 97 -2.07 12.48 -15.66
CA PRO A 97 -1.11 12.68 -16.72
C PRO A 97 0.29 12.20 -16.27
N ASP A 98 1.04 11.63 -17.20
CA ASP A 98 2.42 11.20 -16.94
C ASP A 98 3.26 12.38 -16.46
N ILE A 99 4.04 12.17 -15.39
CA ILE A 99 4.95 13.20 -14.83
C ILE A 99 6.01 13.62 -15.88
N SER A 100 6.20 12.81 -16.92
CA SER A 100 7.21 12.98 -17.97
C SER A 100 6.68 13.62 -19.28
N ALA A 101 5.45 14.15 -19.31
CA ALA A 101 4.83 14.73 -20.51
C ALA A 101 5.03 16.25 -20.65
#